data_AF-A0AAC9JJY7-F1
#
_entry.id   AF-A0AAC9JJY7-F1
#
_cell.length_a   1.000
_cell.length_b   1.000
_cell.length_c   1.000
_cell.angle_alpha   90.00
_cell.angle_beta   90.00
_cell.angle_gamma   90.00
#
_symmetry.space_group_name_H-M   'P 1'
#
loop_
_entity.id
_entity.type
_entity.pdbx_description
1 polymer ?
#
loop_
_entity_poly.entity_id
_entity_poly.type
_entity_poly.pdbx_seq_one_letter_code
_entity_poly.pdbx_strand_id
1 'polypeptide(L)'
;MKAKDFRWGIDKLSDIEPEPSSFYFPEYDPYMQLHGLNQLVEVLLEKSSANSTNIQVGKHTGLYSGERGGNAYADDCATSAYFDAFMSSSIAAALAQFLESLIKNETLTIKKNEGENAKDPNHVRTLKMTKAKQFWDVGKYWCDQSDKIETGIVGGCLQLFEALNLSNKLPVNFATHMRVLFGYRNYVMHNGVEWEKTRRDKFKEIIQSTGCDGFYWSKSDGEDNVCYLKDAFIKELLTFCNDLYQSFYPEFT
;
A
#
# COMPACT_ATOMS: atom_id res chain seq x y z
N MET A 1 -12.03 2.03 -61.77
CA MET A 1 -10.82 2.29 -60.96
C MET A 1 -11.23 2.33 -59.50
N LYS A 2 -11.04 1.24 -58.76
CA LYS A 2 -11.26 1.19 -57.30
C LYS A 2 -9.88 1.27 -56.65
N ALA A 3 -9.67 2.28 -55.81
CA ALA A 3 -8.45 2.41 -55.03
C ALA A 3 -8.39 1.28 -54.00
N LYS A 4 -7.29 0.55 -54.09
CA LYS A 4 -6.75 -0.34 -53.07
C LYS A 4 -6.14 0.50 -51.92
N ASP A 5 -6.07 -0.15 -50.76
CA ASP A 5 -5.09 0.02 -49.68
C ASP A 5 -5.19 1.23 -48.72
N PHE A 6 -5.82 0.98 -47.56
CA PHE A 6 -5.21 1.28 -46.26
C PHE A 6 -5.74 0.30 -45.21
N ARG A 7 -4.95 -0.75 -44.89
CA ARG A 7 -5.20 -1.68 -43.77
C ARG A 7 -4.40 -1.20 -42.56
N TRP A 8 -5.07 -0.76 -41.50
CA TRP A 8 -4.52 -0.95 -40.15
C TRP A 8 -4.82 -2.40 -39.78
N GLY A 9 -3.77 -3.22 -39.73
CA GLY A 9 -3.88 -4.58 -39.21
C GLY A 9 -4.23 -4.53 -37.73
N ILE A 10 -5.43 -5.02 -37.40
CA ILE A 10 -5.88 -5.83 -36.26
C ILE A 10 -7.40 -5.65 -36.25
N ASP A 11 -8.10 -6.46 -37.05
CA ASP A 11 -9.57 -6.37 -37.18
C ASP A 11 -10.32 -7.20 -36.13
N LYS A 12 -9.63 -7.99 -35.30
CA LYS A 12 -10.27 -8.68 -34.18
C LYS A 12 -9.31 -8.87 -33.01
N LEU A 13 -9.74 -8.37 -31.84
CA LEU A 13 -9.22 -8.76 -30.53
C LEU A 13 -9.43 -10.26 -30.22
N SER A 14 -10.11 -11.02 -31.09
CA SER A 14 -10.33 -12.47 -30.94
C SER A 14 -9.12 -13.33 -31.26
N ASP A 15 -8.06 -12.76 -31.82
CA ASP A 15 -6.88 -13.55 -32.25
C ASP A 15 -5.76 -13.54 -31.21
N ILE A 16 -6.02 -12.97 -30.02
CA ILE A 16 -5.17 -13.06 -28.83
C ILE A 16 -6.03 -13.45 -27.64
N GLU A 17 -6.66 -14.62 -27.69
CA GLU A 17 -7.14 -15.28 -26.47
C GLU A 17 -6.14 -16.37 -26.10
N PRO A 18 -5.22 -16.14 -25.15
CA PRO A 18 -4.63 -17.26 -24.46
C PRO A 18 -5.76 -17.98 -23.72
N GLU A 19 -6.10 -19.19 -24.16
CA GLU A 19 -6.99 -20.12 -23.48
C GLU A 19 -6.68 -20.12 -21.96
N PRO A 20 -7.61 -19.64 -21.09
CA PRO A 20 -7.39 -19.53 -19.64
C PRO A 20 -7.09 -20.87 -18.96
N SER A 21 -7.31 -21.99 -19.65
CA SER A 21 -7.25 -23.35 -19.15
C SER A 21 -5.83 -23.91 -18.96
N SER A 22 -4.78 -23.19 -19.37
CA SER A 22 -3.39 -23.66 -19.35
C SER A 22 -2.46 -22.97 -18.35
N PHE A 23 -2.94 -22.00 -17.58
CA PHE A 23 -2.12 -21.30 -16.59
C PHE A 23 -2.06 -22.07 -15.27
N TYR A 24 -0.89 -22.64 -14.97
CA TYR A 24 -0.58 -23.12 -13.63
C TYR A 24 -0.21 -21.93 -12.75
N PHE A 25 -1.17 -21.44 -11.96
CA PHE A 25 -0.85 -20.53 -10.87
C PHE A 25 -0.34 -21.34 -9.69
N PRO A 26 0.86 -21.08 -9.16
CA PRO A 26 1.26 -21.66 -7.89
C PRO A 26 0.31 -21.15 -6.79
N GLU A 27 0.17 -21.89 -5.69
CA GLU A 27 -0.72 -21.51 -4.57
C GLU A 27 -0.39 -20.13 -3.99
N TYR A 28 0.87 -19.67 -4.17
CA TYR A 28 1.35 -18.37 -3.73
C TYR A 28 2.51 -17.92 -4.63
N ASP A 29 2.36 -16.76 -5.27
CA ASP A 29 3.37 -16.12 -6.11
C ASP A 29 3.55 -14.65 -5.71
N PRO A 30 4.50 -14.32 -4.82
CA PRO A 30 4.75 -12.93 -4.44
C PRO A 30 5.37 -12.11 -5.58
N TYR A 31 6.06 -12.75 -6.53
CA TYR A 31 6.65 -12.06 -7.68
C TYR A 31 5.56 -11.53 -8.62
N MET A 32 4.59 -12.38 -8.98
CA MET A 32 3.46 -11.98 -9.83
C MET A 32 2.55 -10.97 -9.12
N GLN A 33 2.36 -11.11 -7.80
CA GLN A 33 1.61 -10.12 -7.02
C GLN A 33 2.29 -8.75 -7.02
N LEU A 34 3.62 -8.70 -6.84
CA LEU A 34 4.37 -7.45 -6.87
C LEU A 34 4.33 -6.80 -8.26
N HIS A 35 4.42 -7.58 -9.33
CA HIS A 35 4.25 -7.06 -10.71
C HIS A 35 2.86 -6.50 -10.97
N GLY A 36 1.81 -7.23 -10.56
CA GLY A 36 0.44 -6.74 -10.67
C GLY A 36 0.21 -5.46 -9.86
N LEU A 37 0.81 -5.37 -8.67
CA LEU A 37 0.79 -4.17 -7.84
C LEU A 37 1.48 -2.98 -8.52
N ASN A 38 2.65 -3.18 -9.13
CA ASN A 38 3.34 -2.13 -9.89
C ASN A 38 2.48 -1.60 -11.04
N GLN A 39 1.88 -2.50 -11.84
CA GLN A 39 0.98 -2.12 -12.94
C GLN A 39 -0.24 -1.34 -12.45
N LEU A 40 -0.86 -1.77 -11.35
CA LEU A 40 -1.99 -1.05 -10.75
C LEU A 40 -1.57 0.37 -10.36
N VAL A 41 -0.45 0.52 -9.65
CA VAL A 41 0.03 1.83 -9.20
C VAL A 41 0.35 2.74 -10.38
N GLU A 42 0.97 2.21 -11.44
CA GLU A 42 1.28 2.96 -12.65
C GLU A 42 0.02 3.53 -13.31
N VAL A 43 -0.98 2.69 -13.58
CA VAL A 43 -2.26 3.11 -14.18
C VAL A 43 -2.95 4.17 -13.32
N LEU A 44 -2.95 3.97 -12.02
CA LEU A 44 -3.53 4.89 -11.06
C LEU A 44 -2.82 6.25 -11.12
N LEU A 45 -1.49 6.29 -11.05
CA LEU A 45 -0.70 7.53 -11.12
C LEU A 45 -0.90 8.26 -12.45
N GLU A 46 -0.97 7.54 -13.57
CA GLU A 46 -1.29 8.11 -14.88
C GLU A 46 -2.66 8.81 -14.87
N LYS A 47 -3.68 8.19 -14.26
CA LYS A 47 -5.02 8.78 -14.17
C LYS A 47 -5.05 10.03 -13.29
N SER A 48 -4.36 10.03 -12.16
CA SER A 48 -4.23 11.23 -11.30
C SER A 48 -3.53 12.38 -12.04
N SER A 49 -2.41 12.08 -12.70
CA SER A 49 -1.66 13.08 -13.49
C SER A 49 -2.50 13.66 -14.65
N ALA A 50 -3.23 12.82 -15.38
CA ALA A 50 -4.12 13.25 -16.44
C ALA A 50 -5.26 14.13 -15.92
N ASN A 51 -5.86 13.78 -14.78
CA ASN A 51 -6.91 14.58 -14.15
C ASN A 51 -6.40 15.97 -13.75
N SER A 52 -5.26 16.03 -13.07
CA SER A 52 -4.61 17.29 -12.68
C SER A 52 -4.30 18.17 -13.90
N THR A 53 -3.77 17.57 -14.96
CA THR A 53 -3.47 18.26 -16.23
C THR A 53 -4.73 18.86 -16.86
N ASN A 54 -5.82 18.10 -16.93
CA ASN A 54 -7.09 18.57 -17.50
C ASN A 54 -7.65 19.78 -16.75
N ILE A 55 -7.57 19.78 -15.43
CA ILE A 55 -8.01 20.91 -14.59
C ILE A 55 -7.18 22.16 -14.87
N GLN A 56 -5.85 22.03 -14.98
CA GLN A 56 -4.97 23.17 -15.32
C GLN A 56 -5.24 23.69 -16.74
N VAL A 57 -5.42 22.80 -17.72
CA VAL A 57 -5.78 23.19 -19.09
C VAL A 57 -7.13 23.89 -19.13
N GLY A 58 -8.14 23.40 -18.41
CA GLY A 58 -9.46 24.05 -18.31
C GLY A 58 -9.36 25.46 -17.73
N LYS A 59 -8.47 25.66 -16.74
CA LYS A 59 -8.19 26.97 -16.14
C LYS A 59 -7.58 27.95 -17.15
N HIS A 60 -6.64 27.47 -17.96
CA HIS A 60 -5.95 28.31 -18.95
C HIS A 60 -6.77 28.57 -20.21
N THR A 61 -7.67 27.67 -20.60
CA THR A 61 -8.47 27.79 -21.84
C THR A 61 -9.78 28.55 -21.66
N GLY A 62 -10.10 29.00 -20.45
CA GLY A 62 -11.38 29.67 -20.16
C GLY A 62 -12.57 28.72 -20.12
N LEU A 63 -12.34 27.41 -19.97
CA LEU A 63 -13.42 26.42 -19.81
C LEU A 63 -14.34 26.77 -18.62
N TYR A 64 -13.78 27.43 -17.60
CA TYR A 64 -14.48 27.84 -16.38
C TYR A 64 -15.05 29.27 -16.43
N SER A 65 -14.95 29.99 -17.56
CA SER A 65 -15.38 31.41 -17.64
C SER A 65 -16.83 31.61 -18.15
N GLY A 66 -17.76 30.69 -17.87
CA GLY A 66 -19.15 30.73 -18.38
C GLY A 66 -20.25 30.49 -17.34
N GLU A 67 -21.52 30.59 -17.78
CA GLU A 67 -22.82 30.54 -17.04
C GLU A 67 -23.10 29.32 -16.15
N ARG A 68 -22.12 28.44 -15.90
CA ARG A 68 -22.25 27.43 -14.85
C ARG A 68 -22.21 28.16 -13.51
N GLY A 69 -23.38 28.47 -12.98
CA GLY A 69 -23.52 29.02 -11.62
C GLY A 69 -22.78 28.13 -10.62
N GLY A 70 -22.01 28.76 -9.73
CA GLY A 70 -21.13 28.05 -8.80
C GLY A 70 -19.74 27.79 -9.40
N ASN A 71 -18.72 27.84 -8.56
CA ASN A 71 -17.31 27.87 -8.92
C ASN A 71 -16.86 26.53 -9.54
N ALA A 72 -17.20 26.24 -10.80
CA ALA A 72 -16.95 24.95 -11.47
C ALA A 72 -15.48 24.50 -11.42
N TYR A 73 -14.54 25.45 -11.42
CA TYR A 73 -13.13 25.15 -11.18
C TYR A 73 -12.87 24.59 -9.78
N ALA A 74 -13.50 25.17 -8.75
CA ALA A 74 -13.43 24.66 -7.39
C ALA A 74 -14.10 23.29 -7.26
N ASP A 75 -15.20 23.04 -7.96
CA ASP A 75 -15.86 21.73 -7.97
C ASP A 75 -14.96 20.65 -8.59
N ASP A 76 -14.30 20.97 -9.71
CA ASP A 76 -13.31 20.06 -10.32
C ASP A 76 -12.10 19.85 -9.41
N CYS A 77 -11.60 20.89 -8.75
CA CYS A 77 -10.49 20.77 -7.78
C CYS A 77 -10.89 19.90 -6.57
N ALA A 78 -12.11 20.10 -6.04
CA ALA A 78 -12.64 19.30 -4.95
C ALA A 78 -12.77 17.83 -5.38
N THR A 79 -13.35 17.60 -6.55
CA THR A 79 -13.47 16.26 -7.15
C THR A 79 -12.11 15.59 -7.32
N SER A 80 -11.08 16.32 -7.76
CA SER A 80 -9.70 15.81 -7.84
C SER A 80 -9.16 15.37 -6.50
N ALA A 81 -9.38 16.17 -5.44
CA ALA A 81 -8.90 15.81 -4.10
C ALA A 81 -9.53 14.50 -3.58
N TYR A 82 -10.83 14.29 -3.84
CA TYR A 82 -11.48 13.01 -3.51
C TYR A 82 -10.96 11.87 -4.38
N PHE A 83 -10.79 12.09 -5.69
CA PHE A 83 -10.21 11.10 -6.58
C PHE A 83 -8.84 10.62 -6.09
N ASP A 84 -7.95 11.56 -5.75
CA ASP A 84 -6.60 11.27 -5.24
C ASP A 84 -6.63 10.55 -3.87
N ALA A 85 -7.63 10.83 -3.02
CA ALA A 85 -7.84 10.11 -1.77
C ALA A 85 -8.31 8.66 -1.99
N PHE A 86 -9.26 8.41 -2.89
CA PHE A 86 -9.71 7.07 -3.24
C PHE A 86 -8.61 6.24 -3.91
N MET A 87 -7.88 6.86 -4.83
CA MET A 87 -6.63 6.37 -5.39
C MET A 87 -5.64 5.94 -4.31
N SER A 88 -5.30 6.85 -3.41
CA SER A 88 -4.35 6.62 -2.32
C SER A 88 -4.81 5.51 -1.40
N SER A 89 -6.10 5.45 -1.09
CA SER A 89 -6.70 4.36 -0.31
C SER A 89 -6.52 3.01 -0.99
N SER A 90 -6.78 2.95 -2.30
CA SER A 90 -6.68 1.73 -3.10
C SER A 90 -5.24 1.24 -3.17
N ILE A 91 -4.29 2.15 -3.43
CA ILE A 91 -2.85 1.88 -3.41
C ILE A 91 -2.42 1.38 -2.03
N ALA A 92 -2.79 2.09 -0.96
CA ALA A 92 -2.43 1.72 0.40
C ALA A 92 -2.99 0.34 0.80
N ALA A 93 -4.24 0.05 0.42
CA ALA A 93 -4.86 -1.25 0.67
C ALA A 93 -4.15 -2.38 -0.09
N ALA A 94 -3.81 -2.17 -1.37
CA ALA A 94 -3.09 -3.16 -2.17
C ALA A 94 -1.67 -3.42 -1.64
N LEU A 95 -0.93 -2.37 -1.29
CA LEU A 95 0.40 -2.46 -0.66
C LEU A 95 0.34 -3.20 0.68
N ALA A 96 -0.59 -2.82 1.55
CA ALA A 96 -0.76 -3.46 2.85
C ALA A 96 -1.11 -4.94 2.70
N GLN A 97 -2.00 -5.28 1.76
CA GLN A 97 -2.37 -6.66 1.47
C GLN A 97 -1.17 -7.49 0.98
N PHE A 98 -0.37 -6.93 0.07
CA PHE A 98 0.86 -7.59 -0.40
C PHE A 98 1.82 -7.86 0.75
N LEU A 99 2.14 -6.84 1.57
CA LEU A 99 3.06 -6.97 2.71
C LEU A 99 2.55 -7.97 3.76
N GLU A 100 1.26 -7.92 4.09
CA GLU A 100 0.66 -8.90 5.01
C GLU A 100 0.79 -10.32 4.46
N SER A 101 0.44 -10.54 3.20
CA SER A 101 0.53 -11.85 2.54
C SER A 101 1.96 -12.33 2.47
N LEU A 102 2.91 -11.45 2.10
CA LEU A 102 4.32 -11.76 2.02
C LEU A 102 4.84 -12.27 3.36
N ILE A 103 4.75 -11.45 4.40
CA ILE A 103 5.29 -11.79 5.72
C ILE A 103 4.61 -13.05 6.29
N LYS A 104 3.29 -13.20 6.12
CA LYS A 104 2.57 -14.39 6.60
C LYS A 104 3.06 -15.66 5.92
N ASN A 105 3.20 -15.66 4.60
CA ASN A 105 3.62 -16.87 3.88
C ASN A 105 5.09 -17.20 4.15
N GLU A 106 5.99 -16.21 4.16
CA GLU A 106 7.41 -16.49 4.44
C GLU A 106 7.64 -17.00 5.86
N THR A 107 6.95 -16.43 6.85
CA THR A 107 7.05 -16.92 8.24
C THR A 107 6.46 -18.32 8.41
N LEU A 108 5.43 -18.69 7.63
CA LEU A 108 4.92 -20.06 7.57
C LEU A 108 5.92 -21.02 6.93
N THR A 109 6.64 -20.58 5.89
CA THR A 109 7.72 -21.37 5.27
C THR A 109 8.85 -21.62 6.26
N ILE A 110 9.32 -20.59 6.98
CA ILE A 110 10.33 -20.72 8.04
C ILE A 110 9.85 -21.70 9.11
N LYS A 111 8.61 -21.55 9.58
CA LYS A 111 8.00 -22.48 10.54
C LYS A 111 8.04 -23.93 10.07
N LYS A 112 7.75 -24.18 8.79
CA LYS A 112 7.72 -25.52 8.21
C LYS A 112 9.11 -26.14 8.12
N ASN A 113 10.11 -25.33 7.76
CA ASN A 113 11.46 -25.80 7.48
C ASN A 113 12.33 -25.90 8.74
N GLU A 114 12.19 -24.95 9.67
CA GLU A 114 13.08 -24.81 10.83
C GLU A 114 12.36 -25.01 12.17
N GLY A 115 11.06 -24.68 12.25
CA GLY A 115 10.24 -24.92 13.44
C GLY A 115 10.81 -24.26 14.70
N GLU A 116 11.02 -25.05 15.75
CA GLU A 116 11.59 -24.56 17.03
C GLU A 116 13.06 -24.12 16.91
N ASN A 117 13.81 -24.65 15.93
CA ASN A 117 15.24 -24.34 15.77
C ASN A 117 15.49 -22.90 15.29
N ALA A 118 14.49 -22.27 14.64
CA ALA A 118 14.60 -20.88 14.18
C ALA A 118 14.53 -19.86 15.31
N LYS A 119 14.00 -20.26 16.48
CA LYS A 119 13.63 -19.32 17.54
C LYS A 119 14.84 -18.99 18.42
N ASP A 120 15.02 -17.72 18.73
CA ASP A 120 15.85 -17.31 19.87
C ASP A 120 15.17 -17.74 21.18
N PRO A 121 15.77 -18.66 21.96
CA PRO A 121 15.19 -19.13 23.21
C PRO A 121 15.07 -18.05 24.30
N ASN A 122 15.85 -16.97 24.19
CA ASN A 122 15.88 -15.91 25.19
C ASN A 122 14.97 -14.72 24.86
N HIS A 123 14.40 -14.70 23.65
CA HIS A 123 13.56 -13.59 23.23
C HIS A 123 12.23 -13.56 23.99
N VAL A 124 11.74 -12.35 24.32
CA VAL A 124 10.48 -12.16 25.09
C VAL A 124 9.30 -12.87 24.45
N ARG A 125 9.23 -12.87 23.11
CA ARG A 125 8.20 -13.58 22.34
C ARG A 125 8.24 -15.09 22.62
N THR A 126 9.42 -15.69 22.60
CA THR A 126 9.63 -17.13 22.83
C THR A 126 9.25 -17.50 24.26
N LEU A 127 9.67 -16.69 25.22
CA LEU A 127 9.44 -16.92 26.65
C LEU A 127 7.97 -16.73 27.06
N LYS A 128 7.28 -15.72 26.50
CA LYS A 128 5.93 -15.33 26.94
C LYS A 128 4.81 -15.90 26.07
N MET A 129 5.06 -16.19 24.79
CA MET A 129 4.04 -16.71 23.86
C MET A 129 4.21 -18.21 23.64
N THR A 130 4.07 -18.98 24.72
CA THR A 130 4.39 -20.43 24.77
C THR A 130 3.55 -21.31 23.86
N LYS A 131 2.35 -20.87 23.45
CA LYS A 131 1.55 -21.61 22.46
C LYS A 131 2.10 -21.33 21.06
N ALA A 132 2.42 -22.38 20.32
CA ALA A 132 2.92 -22.26 18.94
C ALA A 132 2.04 -21.36 18.05
N LYS A 133 0.70 -21.45 18.16
CA LYS A 133 -0.22 -20.58 17.40
C LYS A 133 -0.06 -19.09 17.75
N GLN A 134 0.32 -18.76 18.99
CA GLN A 134 0.55 -17.38 19.39
C GLN A 134 1.90 -16.89 18.85
N PHE A 135 2.97 -17.67 19.05
CA PHE A 135 4.31 -17.31 18.58
C PHE A 135 4.36 -17.03 17.07
N TRP A 136 3.72 -17.88 16.25
CA TRP A 136 3.76 -17.75 14.79
C TRP A 136 2.72 -16.77 14.21
N ASP A 137 1.94 -16.09 15.04
CA ASP A 137 0.94 -15.11 14.59
C ASP A 137 1.58 -13.74 14.42
N VAL A 138 1.80 -13.34 13.16
CA VAL A 138 2.39 -12.04 12.78
C VAL A 138 1.59 -10.85 13.31
N GLY A 139 0.31 -11.04 13.64
CA GLY A 139 -0.56 -10.01 14.17
C GLY A 139 -0.53 -9.89 15.69
N LYS A 140 0.26 -10.69 16.39
CA LYS A 140 0.34 -10.68 17.86
C LYS A 140 1.73 -10.32 18.34
N TYR A 141 1.81 -9.58 19.44
CA TYR A 141 3.07 -9.30 20.14
C TYR A 141 2.85 -9.27 21.65
N TRP A 142 3.91 -9.51 22.41
CA TRP A 142 3.95 -9.24 23.84
C TRP A 142 4.21 -7.76 24.10
N CYS A 143 3.35 -7.11 24.88
CA CYS A 143 3.50 -5.71 25.28
C CYS A 143 4.00 -5.64 26.73
N ASP A 144 5.22 -5.13 26.93
CA ASP A 144 5.82 -5.03 28.26
C ASP A 144 5.07 -4.06 29.19
N GLN A 145 4.44 -3.03 28.62
CA GLN A 145 3.68 -2.05 29.39
C GLN A 145 2.39 -2.63 29.98
N SER A 146 1.72 -3.52 29.24
CA SER A 146 0.46 -4.13 29.66
C SER A 146 0.61 -5.54 30.22
N ASP A 147 1.81 -6.12 30.17
CA ASP A 147 2.16 -7.50 30.55
C ASP A 147 1.23 -8.53 29.89
N LYS A 148 0.83 -8.28 28.64
CA LYS A 148 -0.17 -9.05 27.90
C LYS A 148 0.19 -9.21 26.43
N ILE A 149 -0.41 -10.22 25.80
CA ILE A 149 -0.41 -10.37 24.35
C ILE A 149 -1.40 -9.35 23.76
N GLU A 150 -0.90 -8.47 22.91
CA GLU A 150 -1.67 -7.50 22.16
C GLU A 150 -1.72 -7.86 20.67
N THR A 151 -2.59 -7.15 19.94
CA THR A 151 -2.78 -7.34 18.49
C THR A 151 -2.33 -6.12 17.72
N GLY A 152 -1.49 -6.32 16.71
CA GLY A 152 -1.03 -5.29 15.80
C GLY A 152 0.03 -5.85 14.88
N ILE A 153 -0.19 -5.75 13.56
CA ILE A 153 0.71 -6.33 12.56
C ILE A 153 2.12 -5.76 12.65
N VAL A 154 2.29 -4.47 12.91
CA VAL A 154 3.61 -3.83 12.96
C VAL A 154 4.44 -4.36 14.13
N GLY A 155 3.89 -4.32 15.35
CA GLY A 155 4.56 -4.83 16.54
C GLY A 155 4.75 -6.35 16.48
N GLY A 156 3.76 -7.08 15.96
CA GLY A 156 3.84 -8.52 15.80
C GLY A 156 4.90 -8.96 14.80
N CYS A 157 5.03 -8.28 13.66
CA CYS A 157 6.11 -8.50 12.72
C CYS A 157 7.46 -8.22 13.38
N LEU A 158 7.71 -6.99 13.86
CA LEU A 158 9.00 -6.62 14.46
C LEU A 158 9.47 -7.62 15.52
N GLN A 159 8.59 -7.94 16.48
CA GLN A 159 8.90 -8.87 17.54
C GLN A 159 9.10 -10.31 17.04
N LEU A 160 8.42 -10.72 15.96
CA LEU A 160 8.63 -12.03 15.35
C LEU A 160 9.98 -12.10 14.60
N PHE A 161 10.33 -11.11 13.80
CA PHE A 161 11.63 -11.08 13.11
C PHE A 161 12.80 -11.02 14.10
N GLU A 162 12.66 -10.28 15.21
CA GLU A 162 13.63 -10.29 16.32
C GLU A 162 13.76 -11.69 16.93
N ALA A 163 12.63 -12.34 17.23
CA ALA A 163 12.62 -13.71 17.78
C ALA A 163 13.21 -14.77 16.84
N LEU A 164 13.31 -14.46 15.54
CA LEU A 164 13.90 -15.33 14.52
C LEU A 164 15.33 -14.90 14.12
N ASN A 165 15.90 -13.88 14.78
CA ASN A 165 17.20 -13.28 14.42
C ASN A 165 17.27 -12.76 12.97
N LEU A 166 16.14 -12.28 12.44
CA LEU A 166 16.02 -11.78 11.06
C LEU A 166 15.91 -10.26 10.96
N SER A 167 16.03 -9.52 12.07
CA SER A 167 15.88 -8.06 12.06
C SER A 167 16.86 -7.35 11.13
N ASN A 168 18.07 -7.89 10.95
CA ASN A 168 19.08 -7.37 10.04
C ASN A 168 18.76 -7.60 8.55
N LYS A 169 17.73 -8.40 8.24
CA LYS A 169 17.22 -8.62 6.89
C LYS A 169 16.07 -7.66 6.55
N LEU A 170 15.52 -6.94 7.52
CA LEU A 170 14.45 -6.00 7.24
C LEU A 170 15.00 -4.70 6.62
N PRO A 171 14.26 -4.07 5.69
CA PRO A 171 14.59 -2.72 5.22
C PRO A 171 14.70 -1.73 6.39
N VAL A 172 15.64 -0.78 6.30
CA VAL A 172 15.92 0.20 7.38
C VAL A 172 14.65 0.95 7.82
N ASN A 173 13.76 1.26 6.88
CA ASN A 173 12.53 2.01 7.14
C ASN A 173 11.32 1.13 7.48
N PHE A 174 11.50 -0.17 7.73
CA PHE A 174 10.42 -1.13 7.89
C PHE A 174 9.39 -0.70 8.94
N ALA A 175 9.81 -0.33 10.15
CA ALA A 175 8.90 0.09 11.21
C ALA A 175 8.11 1.34 10.81
N THR A 176 8.77 2.33 10.20
CA THR A 176 8.18 3.59 9.76
C THR A 176 7.15 3.36 8.66
N HIS A 177 7.53 2.69 7.58
CA HIS A 177 6.64 2.44 6.43
C HIS A 177 5.45 1.58 6.82
N MET A 178 5.67 0.50 7.57
CA MET A 178 4.56 -0.33 8.07
C MET A 178 3.62 0.48 8.96
N ARG A 179 4.12 1.25 9.92
CA ARG A 179 3.26 2.05 10.82
C ARG A 179 2.44 3.09 10.07
N VAL A 180 3.06 3.80 9.14
CA VAL A 180 2.38 4.84 8.35
C VAL A 180 1.36 4.24 7.39
N LEU A 181 1.74 3.20 6.63
CA LEU A 181 0.89 2.56 5.63
C LEU A 181 -0.34 1.92 6.27
N PHE A 182 -0.15 1.08 7.30
CA PHE A 182 -1.25 0.44 8.01
C PHE A 182 -2.08 1.45 8.79
N GLY A 183 -1.45 2.50 9.33
CA GLY A 183 -2.15 3.63 9.93
C GLY A 183 -3.10 4.26 8.93
N TYR A 184 -2.59 4.73 7.79
CA TYR A 184 -3.38 5.39 6.75
C TYR A 184 -4.51 4.50 6.25
N ARG A 185 -4.21 3.25 5.88
CA ARG A 185 -5.22 2.27 5.44
C ARG A 185 -6.35 2.13 6.47
N ASN A 186 -6.01 1.97 7.75
CA ASN A 186 -7.02 1.80 8.80
C ASN A 186 -7.86 3.06 8.98
N TYR A 187 -7.25 4.25 8.95
CA TYR A 187 -8.00 5.50 9.08
C TYR A 187 -8.95 5.73 7.90
N VAL A 188 -8.50 5.56 6.66
CA VAL A 188 -9.36 5.73 5.48
C VAL A 188 -10.46 4.67 5.43
N MET A 189 -10.11 3.39 5.56
CA MET A 189 -11.07 2.29 5.39
C MET A 189 -12.19 2.32 6.43
N HIS A 190 -11.92 2.80 7.64
CA HIS A 190 -12.92 2.85 8.70
C HIS A 190 -13.68 4.18 8.81
N ASN A 191 -13.15 5.28 8.26
CA ASN A 191 -13.74 6.62 8.41
C ASN A 191 -14.11 7.28 7.06
N GLY A 192 -13.94 6.57 5.93
CA GLY A 192 -14.14 7.14 4.59
C GLY A 192 -13.00 8.08 4.20
N VAL A 193 -13.28 9.06 3.33
CA VAL A 193 -12.31 10.08 2.88
C VAL A 193 -12.42 11.40 3.65
N GLU A 194 -13.47 11.54 4.47
CA GLU A 194 -13.76 12.72 5.29
C GLU A 194 -13.75 12.36 6.79
N TRP A 195 -12.58 12.00 7.32
CA TRP A 195 -12.50 11.49 8.68
C TRP A 195 -12.85 12.59 9.68
N GLU A 196 -13.44 12.24 10.82
CA GLU A 196 -13.62 13.18 11.92
C GLU A 196 -12.29 13.85 12.32
N LYS A 197 -12.33 15.11 12.75
CA LYS A 197 -11.13 15.88 13.13
C LYS A 197 -10.22 15.12 14.10
N THR A 198 -10.80 14.49 15.12
CA THR A 198 -10.06 13.70 16.12
C THR A 198 -9.29 12.52 15.52
N ARG A 199 -9.79 11.95 14.41
CA ARG A 199 -9.13 10.85 13.68
C ARG A 199 -8.00 11.38 12.81
N ARG A 200 -8.19 12.53 12.15
CA ARG A 200 -7.13 13.23 11.41
C ARG A 200 -5.98 13.61 12.32
N ASP A 201 -6.26 14.14 13.50
CA ASP A 201 -5.24 14.56 14.47
C ASP A 201 -4.41 13.36 14.96
N LYS A 202 -5.05 12.23 15.30
CA LYS A 202 -4.33 10.99 15.64
C LYS A 202 -3.46 10.45 14.51
N PHE A 203 -3.91 10.56 13.25
CA PHE A 203 -3.09 10.15 12.12
C PHE A 203 -1.90 11.10 11.90
N LYS A 204 -2.10 12.40 12.10
CA LYS A 204 -1.00 13.38 12.08
C LYS A 204 0.03 13.10 13.17
N GLU A 205 -0.39 12.68 14.38
CA GLU A 205 0.54 12.24 15.43
C GLU A 205 1.39 11.04 14.97
N ILE A 206 0.81 10.08 14.23
CA ILE A 206 1.55 8.96 13.63
C ILE A 206 2.58 9.46 12.61
N ILE A 207 2.17 10.34 11.70
CA ILE A 207 3.06 10.91 10.68
C ILE A 207 4.20 11.69 11.35
N GLN A 208 3.90 12.55 12.33
CA GLN A 208 4.88 13.35 13.06
C GLN A 208 5.87 12.49 13.85
N SER A 209 5.37 11.50 14.60
CA SER A 209 6.23 10.60 15.39
C SER A 209 7.13 9.70 14.55
N THR A 210 6.81 9.51 13.27
CA THR A 210 7.62 8.73 12.32
C THR A 210 8.52 9.61 11.44
N GLY A 211 8.35 10.94 11.48
CA GLY A 211 9.07 11.86 10.60
C GLY A 211 8.67 11.73 9.12
N CYS A 212 7.58 11.05 8.81
CA CYS A 212 7.11 10.87 7.44
C CYS A 212 6.53 12.19 6.91
N ASP A 213 6.82 12.55 5.67
CA ASP A 213 6.24 13.70 4.98
C ASP A 213 5.45 13.30 3.73
N GLY A 214 5.10 12.02 3.60
CA GLY A 214 4.57 11.39 2.41
C GLY A 214 3.11 11.69 2.05
N PHE A 215 2.49 12.72 2.64
CA PHE A 215 1.06 13.02 2.48
C PHE A 215 0.80 14.47 2.10
N TYR A 216 -0.24 14.67 1.29
CA TYR A 216 -0.91 15.96 1.10
C TYR A 216 -2.19 16.03 1.92
N TRP A 217 -2.54 17.25 2.32
CA TRP A 217 -3.80 17.57 2.98
C TRP A 217 -4.50 18.68 2.21
N SER A 218 -5.73 18.43 1.76
CA SER A 218 -6.59 19.50 1.29
C SER A 218 -7.07 20.35 2.47
N LYS A 219 -7.45 21.60 2.18
CA LYS A 219 -7.99 22.53 3.18
C LYS A 219 -9.48 22.75 2.94
N SER A 220 -10.26 22.73 4.02
CA SER A 220 -11.63 23.25 4.06
C SER A 220 -11.72 24.25 5.19
N ASP A 221 -12.12 25.49 4.89
CA ASP A 221 -12.20 26.59 5.87
C ASP A 221 -10.90 26.79 6.69
N GLY A 222 -9.75 26.60 6.05
CA GLY A 222 -8.41 26.74 6.67
C GLY A 222 -7.93 25.50 7.44
N GLU A 223 -8.79 24.52 7.68
CA GLU A 223 -8.48 23.28 8.39
C GLU A 223 -8.13 22.14 7.42
N ASP A 224 -7.27 21.21 7.85
CA ASP A 224 -7.00 20.00 7.05
C ASP A 224 -8.25 19.12 6.96
N ASN A 225 -8.55 18.67 5.73
CA ASN A 225 -9.76 17.89 5.44
C ASN A 225 -9.43 16.52 4.83
N VAL A 226 -9.09 16.48 3.54
CA VAL A 226 -8.85 15.21 2.81
C VAL A 226 -7.35 14.93 2.76
N CYS A 227 -6.96 13.72 3.17
CA CYS A 227 -5.57 13.25 3.13
C CYS A 227 -5.35 12.31 1.94
N TYR A 228 -4.23 12.45 1.25
CA TYR A 228 -3.83 11.54 0.17
C TYR A 228 -2.30 11.44 0.06
N LEU A 229 -1.80 10.37 -0.55
CA LEU A 229 -0.38 10.07 -0.66
C LEU A 229 0.29 10.99 -1.70
N LYS A 230 1.55 11.34 -1.47
CA LYS A 230 2.40 11.95 -2.48
C LYS A 230 2.95 10.88 -3.43
N ASP A 231 3.08 11.19 -4.72
CA ASP A 231 3.68 10.30 -5.72
C ASP A 231 5.07 9.79 -5.31
N ALA A 232 5.89 10.66 -4.72
CA ALA A 232 7.23 10.29 -4.25
C ALA A 232 7.16 9.21 -3.15
N PHE A 233 6.20 9.33 -2.24
CA PHE A 233 6.03 8.35 -1.17
C PHE A 233 5.39 7.05 -1.67
N ILE A 234 4.50 7.11 -2.67
CA ILE A 234 4.00 5.91 -3.34
C ILE A 234 5.16 5.11 -3.94
N LYS A 235 6.09 5.79 -4.63
CA LYS A 235 7.30 5.16 -5.19
C LYS A 235 8.19 4.58 -4.09
N GLU A 236 8.39 5.32 -3.00
CA GLU A 236 9.15 4.84 -1.84
C GLU A 236 8.54 3.56 -1.23
N LEU A 237 7.21 3.50 -1.10
CA LEU A 237 6.51 2.31 -0.60
C LEU A 237 6.61 1.11 -1.56
N LEU A 238 6.63 1.36 -2.87
CA LEU A 238 6.88 0.30 -3.86
C LEU A 238 8.31 -0.24 -3.76
N THR A 239 9.31 0.65 -3.66
CA THR A 239 10.69 0.26 -3.41
C THR A 239 10.80 -0.54 -2.11
N PHE A 240 10.13 -0.10 -1.04
CA PHE A 240 10.08 -0.84 0.22
C PHE A 240 9.48 -2.26 0.06
N CYS A 241 8.39 -2.40 -0.70
CA CYS A 241 7.80 -3.72 -0.99
C CYS A 241 8.78 -4.63 -1.75
N ASN A 242 9.49 -4.07 -2.74
CA ASN A 242 10.52 -4.79 -3.48
C ASN A 242 11.69 -5.18 -2.57
N ASP A 243 12.20 -4.28 -1.75
CA ASP A 243 13.34 -4.56 -0.86
C ASP A 243 13.00 -5.64 0.16
N LEU A 244 11.77 -5.62 0.71
CA LEU A 244 11.32 -6.68 1.59
C LEU A 244 11.18 -8.02 0.85
N TYR A 245 10.64 -8.03 -0.37
CA TYR A 245 10.59 -9.22 -1.22
C TYR A 245 12.00 -9.78 -1.46
N GLN A 246 12.96 -8.94 -1.87
CA GLN A 246 14.35 -9.34 -2.13
C GLN A 246 15.05 -9.88 -0.88
N SER A 247 14.64 -9.43 0.31
CA SER A 247 15.17 -9.93 1.58
C SER A 247 14.84 -11.42 1.83
N PHE A 248 13.75 -11.91 1.22
CA PHE A 248 13.36 -13.32 1.23
C PHE A 248 13.81 -14.08 -0.02
N TYR A 249 13.98 -13.41 -1.15
CA TYR A 249 14.24 -14.00 -2.46
C TYR A 249 15.48 -13.40 -3.16
N PRO A 250 16.69 -13.50 -2.55
CA PRO A 250 17.89 -12.83 -3.08
C PRO A 250 18.40 -13.40 -4.41
N GLU A 251 17.92 -14.58 -4.81
CA GLU A 251 18.35 -15.32 -6.01
C GLU A 251 17.74 -14.77 -7.32
N PHE A 252 16.76 -13.88 -7.24
CA PHE A 252 15.95 -13.41 -8.38
C PHE A 252 16.25 -11.96 -8.82
N THR A 253 17.52 -11.54 -8.69
CA THR A 253 18.05 -10.25 -9.19
C THR A 253 18.64 -10.33 -10.58
#